data_AF-A0A0J9TV63-F1
#
_entry.id   AF-A0A0J9TV63-F1
#
_cell.length_a   1.000
_cell.length_b   1.000
_cell.length_c   1.000
_cell.angle_alpha   90.00
_cell.angle_beta   90.00
_cell.angle_gamma   90.00
#
_symmetry.space_group_name_H-M   'P 1'
#
loop_
_entity.id
_entity.type
_entity.pdbx_description
1 polymer ?
#
loop_
_entity_poly.entity_id
_entity_poly.type
_entity_poly.pdbx_seq_one_letter_code
_entity_poly.pdbx_strand_id
1 'polypeptide(L)'
;MINNPNGKSNYKDLCRTTVVDIMHLDESYVDVCSVFKGALKLFSGGAGKYEKNIYCGYMNYWLNQQLKSSINPICDTNTFFTTMINNDTENYTTLNNCKGEIYNMEEPEFNNIYVLDNMYKNLNEYKAKMKTRHGEACENAKECSRLYNSIIGKCVKEKTSSLCNELSNINSKIKKEGWMKEGNNVCGDILPLLSAEEAYELNGKSTFFINIISISVIMVGMIFIFLIFYKVNKHFI
;
A
#
# COMPACT_ATOMS: atom_id res chain seq x y z
N MET A 1 -7.79 -14.23 5.84
CA MET A 1 -8.99 -14.30 6.71
C MET A 1 -10.28 -13.87 6.02
N ILE A 2 -10.27 -12.85 5.13
CA ILE A 2 -11.48 -12.32 4.48
C ILE A 2 -12.10 -13.24 3.40
N ASN A 3 -11.34 -14.13 2.78
CA ASN A 3 -11.84 -15.00 1.69
C ASN A 3 -12.61 -16.25 2.17
N ASN A 4 -13.33 -16.17 3.30
CA ASN A 4 -14.14 -17.29 3.79
C ASN A 4 -15.38 -17.49 2.88
N PRO A 5 -15.52 -18.66 2.20
CA PRO A 5 -16.63 -18.92 1.28
C PRO A 5 -18.02 -18.82 1.92
N ASN A 6 -18.14 -19.14 3.22
CA ASN A 6 -19.43 -19.23 3.91
C ASN A 6 -20.06 -17.86 4.21
N GLY A 7 -19.27 -16.77 4.19
CA GLY A 7 -19.80 -15.40 4.30
C GLY A 7 -20.24 -14.82 2.95
N LYS A 8 -19.70 -15.34 1.84
CA LYS A 8 -19.89 -14.81 0.48
C LYS A 8 -21.26 -15.16 -0.11
N SER A 9 -21.85 -16.31 0.24
CA SER A 9 -23.13 -16.75 -0.36
C SER A 9 -24.33 -15.94 0.10
N ASN A 10 -24.35 -15.47 1.35
CA ASN A 10 -25.54 -14.88 1.96
C ASN A 10 -25.83 -13.44 1.51
N TYR A 11 -24.85 -12.78 0.86
CA TYR A 11 -24.97 -11.39 0.44
C TYR A 11 -25.02 -11.19 -1.07
N LYS A 12 -24.85 -12.26 -1.86
CA LYS A 12 -24.61 -12.14 -3.30
C LYS A 12 -25.75 -11.45 -4.05
N ASP A 13 -26.99 -11.86 -3.83
CA ASP A 13 -28.14 -11.29 -4.55
C ASP A 13 -28.39 -9.83 -4.16
N LEU A 14 -28.37 -9.53 -2.85
CA LEU A 14 -28.50 -8.15 -2.37
C LEU A 14 -27.35 -7.26 -2.86
N CYS A 15 -26.12 -7.78 -2.88
CA CYS A 15 -24.97 -7.08 -3.43
C CYS A 15 -25.08 -6.88 -4.94
N ARG A 16 -25.66 -7.82 -5.68
CA ARG A 16 -25.92 -7.62 -7.11
C ARG A 16 -26.85 -6.44 -7.33
N THR A 17 -27.97 -6.37 -6.62
CA THR A 17 -28.89 -5.22 -6.72
C THR A 17 -28.21 -3.91 -6.34
N THR A 18 -27.49 -3.87 -5.21
CA THR A 18 -26.76 -2.66 -4.81
C THR A 18 -25.73 -2.23 -5.85
N VAL A 19 -24.89 -3.14 -6.33
CA VAL A 19 -23.72 -2.82 -7.16
C VAL A 19 -24.14 -2.54 -8.59
N VAL A 20 -24.96 -3.40 -9.19
CA VAL A 20 -25.31 -3.30 -10.62
C VAL A 20 -26.49 -2.36 -10.82
N ASP A 21 -27.56 -2.53 -10.05
CA ASP A 21 -28.81 -1.79 -10.32
C ASP A 21 -28.78 -0.38 -9.72
N ILE A 22 -28.16 -0.20 -8.54
CA ILE A 22 -28.14 1.09 -7.82
C ILE A 22 -26.86 1.89 -8.11
N MET A 23 -25.68 1.27 -7.99
CA MET A 23 -24.41 1.97 -8.20
C MET A 23 -23.97 2.00 -9.67
N HIS A 24 -24.61 1.19 -10.54
CA HIS A 24 -24.24 1.05 -11.96
C HIS A 24 -22.78 0.64 -12.18
N LEU A 25 -22.27 -0.22 -11.29
CA LEU A 25 -20.92 -0.78 -11.37
C LEU A 25 -20.92 -2.16 -12.04
N ASP A 26 -19.73 -2.56 -12.49
CA ASP A 26 -19.50 -3.87 -13.10
C ASP A 26 -19.79 -5.04 -12.13
N GLU A 27 -20.24 -6.18 -12.66
CA GLU A 27 -20.59 -7.35 -11.83
C GLU A 27 -19.39 -7.89 -11.02
N SER A 28 -18.14 -7.61 -11.42
CA SER A 28 -16.93 -7.92 -10.64
C SER A 28 -16.93 -7.30 -9.23
N TYR A 29 -17.66 -6.21 -9.00
CA TYR A 29 -17.77 -5.57 -7.68
C TYR A 29 -18.79 -6.25 -6.75
N VAL A 30 -19.64 -7.15 -7.27
CA VAL A 30 -20.60 -7.91 -6.45
C VAL A 30 -19.86 -8.79 -5.44
N ASP A 31 -18.74 -9.37 -5.86
CA ASP A 31 -17.88 -10.16 -4.99
C ASP A 31 -17.21 -9.28 -3.92
N VAL A 32 -16.75 -8.08 -4.29
CA VAL A 32 -16.19 -7.11 -3.34
C VAL A 32 -17.22 -6.75 -2.26
N CYS A 33 -18.43 -6.38 -2.65
CA CYS A 33 -19.54 -6.10 -1.73
C CYS A 33 -19.82 -7.29 -0.81
N SER A 34 -19.95 -8.50 -1.38
CA SER A 34 -20.36 -9.69 -0.62
C SER A 34 -19.32 -10.08 0.42
N VAL A 35 -18.04 -10.06 0.02
CA VAL A 35 -16.91 -10.35 0.90
C VAL A 35 -16.78 -9.29 1.99
N PHE A 36 -16.94 -8.00 1.65
CA PHE A 36 -16.85 -6.91 2.60
C PHE A 36 -17.94 -6.99 3.69
N LYS A 37 -19.20 -7.24 3.30
CA LYS A 37 -20.33 -7.42 4.23
C LYS A 37 -20.13 -8.63 5.15
N GLY A 38 -19.71 -9.76 4.57
CA GLY A 38 -19.40 -10.96 5.33
C GLY A 38 -18.31 -10.73 6.38
N ALA A 39 -17.24 -10.01 6.01
CA ALA A 39 -16.17 -9.65 6.93
C ALA A 39 -16.64 -8.70 8.04
N LEU A 40 -17.39 -7.64 7.71
CA LEU A 40 -17.96 -6.73 8.72
C LEU A 40 -18.85 -7.46 9.72
N LYS A 41 -19.71 -8.37 9.26
CA LYS A 41 -20.56 -9.19 10.14
C LYS A 41 -19.73 -10.12 11.03
N LEU A 42 -18.68 -10.74 10.49
CA LEU A 42 -17.80 -11.61 11.24
C LEU A 42 -17.07 -10.86 12.37
N PHE A 43 -16.52 -9.67 12.07
CA PHE A 43 -15.79 -8.88 13.05
C PHE A 43 -16.71 -8.24 14.10
N SER A 44 -17.92 -7.84 13.73
CA SER A 44 -18.90 -7.26 14.67
C SER A 44 -19.63 -8.29 15.54
N GLY A 45 -19.85 -9.51 15.04
CA GLY A 45 -20.53 -10.58 15.79
C GLY A 45 -19.62 -11.40 16.72
N GLY A 46 -18.30 -11.26 16.57
CA GLY A 46 -17.34 -12.00 17.40
C GLY A 46 -17.15 -11.35 18.76
N ALA A 47 -17.74 -11.93 19.81
CA ALA A 47 -17.50 -11.54 21.20
C ALA A 47 -15.99 -11.33 21.49
N GLY A 48 -15.57 -10.08 21.62
CA GLY A 48 -14.32 -9.65 22.27
C GLY A 48 -12.99 -10.02 21.63
N LYS A 49 -12.92 -10.45 20.36
CA LYS A 49 -11.64 -10.92 19.77
C LYS A 49 -10.80 -9.87 19.03
N TYR A 50 -11.41 -8.79 18.53
CA TYR A 50 -10.69 -7.77 17.76
C TYR A 50 -11.14 -6.37 18.17
N GLU A 51 -10.19 -5.48 18.46
CA GLU A 51 -10.49 -4.08 18.77
C GLU A 51 -11.08 -3.37 17.55
N LYS A 52 -12.10 -2.54 17.78
CA LYS A 52 -12.88 -1.89 16.71
C LYS A 52 -12.05 -1.07 15.75
N ASN A 53 -11.21 -0.20 16.29
CA ASN A 53 -10.23 0.60 15.54
C ASN A 53 -9.36 -0.28 14.63
N ILE A 54 -8.89 -1.44 15.12
CA ILE A 54 -8.01 -2.33 14.36
C ILE A 54 -8.73 -2.93 13.16
N TYR A 55 -9.89 -3.58 13.37
CA TYR A 55 -10.57 -4.23 12.25
C TYR A 55 -11.17 -3.20 11.30
N CYS A 56 -11.71 -2.08 11.77
CA CYS A 56 -12.23 -1.04 10.88
C CYS A 56 -11.13 -0.39 10.03
N GLY A 57 -9.95 -0.13 10.60
CA GLY A 57 -8.80 0.35 9.83
C GLY A 57 -8.38 -0.65 8.74
N TYR A 58 -8.34 -1.94 9.07
CA TYR A 58 -8.06 -2.99 8.09
C TYR A 58 -9.14 -3.08 6.99
N MET A 59 -10.42 -3.02 7.36
CA MET A 59 -11.52 -3.01 6.39
C MET A 59 -11.42 -1.78 5.46
N ASN A 60 -11.10 -0.60 6.00
CA ASN A 60 -10.93 0.60 5.20
C ASN A 60 -9.81 0.43 4.15
N TYR A 61 -8.65 -0.08 4.58
CA TYR A 61 -7.53 -0.37 3.69
C TYR A 61 -7.91 -1.40 2.60
N TRP A 62 -8.52 -2.52 3.00
CA TRP A 62 -8.89 -3.58 2.08
C TRP A 62 -9.84 -3.08 0.99
N LEU A 63 -10.86 -2.28 1.37
CA LEU A 63 -11.83 -1.76 0.39
C LEU A 63 -11.17 -0.76 -0.56
N ASN A 64 -10.35 0.16 -0.05
CA ASN A 64 -9.56 1.07 -0.89
C ASN A 64 -8.71 0.29 -1.91
N GLN A 65 -8.07 -0.80 -1.48
CA GLN A 65 -7.25 -1.63 -2.38
C GLN A 65 -8.09 -2.29 -3.49
N GLN A 66 -9.27 -2.84 -3.15
CA GLN A 66 -10.14 -3.46 -4.15
C GLN A 66 -10.63 -2.44 -5.19
N LEU A 67 -11.04 -1.26 -4.75
CA LEU A 67 -11.59 -0.23 -5.64
C LEU A 67 -10.51 0.45 -6.49
N LYS A 68 -9.29 0.66 -5.95
CA LYS A 68 -8.16 1.24 -6.70
C LYS A 68 -7.53 0.28 -7.71
N SER A 69 -7.62 -1.03 -7.48
CA SER A 69 -7.08 -2.04 -8.39
C SER A 69 -7.97 -2.27 -9.63
N SER A 70 -9.08 -1.54 -9.74
CA SER A 70 -10.04 -1.64 -10.84
C SER A 70 -9.63 -0.77 -12.04
N ILE A 71 -10.01 -1.20 -13.24
CA ILE A 71 -9.66 -0.54 -14.51
C ILE A 71 -10.35 0.83 -14.67
N ASN A 72 -11.43 1.08 -13.91
CA ASN A 72 -12.16 2.33 -13.93
C ASN A 72 -12.71 2.64 -12.53
N PRO A 73 -12.00 3.46 -11.71
CA PRO A 73 -12.47 3.83 -10.38
C PRO A 73 -13.61 4.84 -10.50
N ILE A 74 -14.81 4.34 -10.79
CA ILE A 74 -16.03 5.15 -10.93
C ILE A 74 -16.59 5.53 -9.54
N CYS A 75 -16.31 4.73 -8.51
CA CYS A 75 -16.88 4.88 -7.17
C CYS A 75 -15.77 4.98 -6.11
N ASP A 76 -15.77 6.06 -5.35
CA ASP A 76 -14.87 6.20 -4.20
C ASP A 76 -15.30 5.30 -3.03
N THR A 77 -14.34 4.95 -2.18
CA THR A 77 -14.53 4.00 -1.06
C THR A 77 -15.67 4.37 -0.12
N ASN A 78 -15.85 5.66 0.17
CA ASN A 78 -16.88 6.10 1.11
C ASN A 78 -18.28 5.98 0.50
N THR A 79 -18.43 6.36 -0.77
CA THR A 79 -19.69 6.21 -1.51
C THR A 79 -20.07 4.74 -1.66
N PHE A 80 -19.10 3.88 -2.01
CA PHE A 80 -19.34 2.44 -2.12
C PHE A 80 -19.86 1.87 -0.80
N PHE A 81 -19.16 2.15 0.30
CA PHE A 81 -19.53 1.67 1.62
C PHE A 81 -20.90 2.18 2.08
N THR A 82 -21.15 3.49 1.95
CA THR A 82 -22.38 4.11 2.44
C THR A 82 -23.61 3.60 1.70
N THR A 83 -23.54 3.51 0.37
CA THR A 83 -24.66 2.97 -0.44
C THR A 83 -24.88 1.49 -0.12
N MET A 84 -23.81 0.72 0.07
CA MET A 84 -23.89 -0.69 0.42
C MET A 84 -24.60 -0.94 1.77
N ILE A 85 -24.28 -0.17 2.82
CA ILE A 85 -24.95 -0.36 4.12
C ILE A 85 -26.38 0.18 4.12
N ASN A 86 -26.65 1.29 3.42
CA ASN A 86 -27.99 1.88 3.38
C ASN A 86 -28.99 0.99 2.62
N ASN A 87 -28.51 0.20 1.65
CA ASN A 87 -29.35 -0.74 0.91
C ASN A 87 -29.56 -2.09 1.64
N ASP A 88 -28.99 -2.30 2.83
CA ASP A 88 -29.20 -3.49 3.66
C ASP A 88 -29.83 -3.09 5.00
N THR A 89 -31.13 -2.78 4.97
CA THR A 89 -31.87 -2.32 6.15
C THR A 89 -31.92 -3.37 7.26
N GLU A 90 -31.95 -4.66 6.90
CA GLU A 90 -31.99 -5.77 7.85
C GLU A 90 -30.68 -5.87 8.66
N ASN A 91 -29.52 -5.72 8.02
CA ASN A 91 -28.22 -5.83 8.69
C ASN A 91 -27.58 -4.47 9.01
N TYR A 92 -28.31 -3.35 8.87
CA TYR A 92 -27.75 -1.99 8.98
C TYR A 92 -26.93 -1.77 10.25
N THR A 93 -27.48 -2.11 11.41
CA THR A 93 -26.80 -1.94 12.72
C THR A 93 -25.51 -2.76 12.83
N THR A 94 -25.44 -3.91 12.17
CA THR A 94 -24.24 -4.75 12.18
C THR A 94 -23.18 -4.22 11.20
N LEU A 95 -23.61 -3.78 10.01
CA LEU A 95 -22.72 -3.32 8.95
C LEU A 95 -22.21 -1.89 9.18
N ASN A 96 -22.98 -1.05 9.88
CA ASN A 96 -22.60 0.33 10.15
C ASN A 96 -21.53 0.49 11.25
N ASN A 97 -21.03 -0.61 11.82
CA ASN A 97 -20.09 -0.56 12.95
C ASN A 97 -18.80 0.19 12.63
N CYS A 98 -18.34 0.18 11.38
CA CYS A 98 -17.16 0.95 10.92
C CYS A 98 -17.50 2.32 10.30
N LYS A 99 -18.75 2.79 10.42
CA LYS A 99 -19.14 4.10 9.91
C LYS A 99 -18.28 5.19 10.57
N GLY A 100 -17.73 6.09 9.75
CA GLY A 100 -16.77 7.12 10.17
C GLY A 100 -15.30 6.69 10.07
N GLU A 101 -15.01 5.39 10.01
CA GLU A 101 -13.65 4.85 9.87
C GLU A 101 -13.35 4.40 8.43
N ILE A 102 -14.40 4.17 7.62
CA ILE A 102 -14.28 3.87 6.19
C ILE A 102 -14.30 5.18 5.40
N TYR A 103 -13.24 5.46 4.66
CA TYR A 103 -13.07 6.68 3.88
C TYR A 103 -12.20 6.42 2.64
N ASN A 104 -12.26 7.33 1.67
CA ASN A 104 -11.37 7.29 0.52
C ASN A 104 -9.95 7.72 0.91
N MET A 105 -8.99 6.79 0.90
CA MET A 105 -7.60 7.07 1.25
C MET A 105 -6.92 7.84 0.12
N GLU A 106 -6.25 8.93 0.47
CA GLU A 106 -5.39 9.64 -0.48
C GLU A 106 -4.20 8.77 -0.88
N GLU A 107 -3.62 9.04 -2.06
CA GLU A 107 -2.50 8.24 -2.58
C GLU A 107 -1.31 8.12 -1.62
N PRO A 108 -0.81 9.19 -0.97
CA PRO A 108 0.32 9.06 -0.06
C PRO A 108 0.04 8.14 1.13
N GLU A 109 -1.16 8.25 1.70
CA GLU A 109 -1.61 7.42 2.82
C GLU A 109 -1.79 5.96 2.39
N PHE A 110 -2.51 5.73 1.30
CA PHE A 110 -2.75 4.39 0.77
C PHE A 110 -1.42 3.67 0.48
N ASN A 111 -0.47 4.35 -0.15
CA ASN A 111 0.84 3.78 -0.47
C ASN A 111 1.64 3.44 0.80
N ASN A 112 1.56 4.26 1.85
CA ASN A 112 2.20 3.95 3.13
C ASN A 112 1.63 2.66 3.74
N ILE A 113 0.29 2.55 3.80
CA ILE A 113 -0.37 1.37 4.37
C ILE A 113 -0.12 0.13 3.50
N TYR A 114 -0.13 0.27 2.17
CA TYR A 114 0.19 -0.81 1.24
C TYR A 114 1.60 -1.37 1.46
N VAL A 115 2.60 -0.50 1.65
CA VAL A 115 3.97 -0.94 1.95
C VAL A 115 4.01 -1.66 3.30
N LEU A 116 3.35 -1.13 4.34
CA LEU A 116 3.28 -1.77 5.66
C LEU A 116 2.61 -3.15 5.61
N ASP A 117 1.48 -3.30 4.91
CA ASP A 117 0.79 -4.59 4.76
C ASP A 117 1.69 -5.62 4.07
N ASN A 118 2.38 -5.22 2.99
CA ASN A 118 3.32 -6.10 2.31
C ASN A 118 4.54 -6.45 3.17
N MET A 119 5.03 -5.53 4.00
CA MET A 119 6.08 -5.84 4.98
C MET A 119 5.57 -6.92 5.94
N TYR A 120 4.38 -6.76 6.52
CA TYR A 120 3.79 -7.75 7.41
C TYR A 120 3.57 -9.12 6.76
N LYS A 121 3.09 -9.14 5.52
CA LYS A 121 2.95 -10.37 4.73
C LYS A 121 4.29 -11.07 4.57
N ASN A 122 5.31 -10.36 4.12
CA ASN A 122 6.66 -10.90 3.97
C ASN A 122 7.24 -11.37 5.31
N LEU A 123 7.02 -10.63 6.40
CA LEU A 123 7.47 -11.03 7.73
C LEU A 123 6.84 -12.38 8.14
N ASN A 124 5.53 -12.54 7.91
CA ASN A 124 4.80 -13.76 8.27
C ASN A 124 5.19 -14.95 7.39
N GLU A 125 5.37 -14.73 6.09
CA GLU A 125 5.82 -15.75 5.13
C GLU A 125 7.23 -16.24 5.44
N TYR A 126 8.15 -15.34 5.80
CA TYR A 126 9.48 -15.71 6.29
C TYR A 126 9.36 -16.69 7.46
N LYS A 127 8.59 -16.34 8.49
CA LYS A 127 8.42 -17.17 9.70
C LYS A 127 7.87 -18.55 9.37
N ALA A 128 6.86 -18.61 8.50
CA ALA A 128 6.22 -19.86 8.11
C ALA A 128 7.17 -20.77 7.31
N LYS A 129 8.02 -20.20 6.46
CA LYS A 129 8.86 -20.94 5.52
C LYS A 129 10.26 -21.23 6.03
N MET A 130 10.76 -20.49 7.02
CA MET A 130 12.18 -20.55 7.42
C MET A 130 12.70 -21.97 7.72
N LYS A 131 11.85 -22.86 8.26
CA LYS A 131 12.23 -24.25 8.58
C LYS A 131 12.15 -25.24 7.42
N THR A 132 11.37 -24.94 6.37
CA THR A 132 11.02 -25.93 5.33
C THR A 132 11.41 -25.49 3.92
N ARG A 133 11.44 -24.18 3.68
CA ARG A 133 11.66 -23.54 2.38
C ARG A 133 12.55 -22.32 2.59
N HIS A 134 13.79 -22.59 2.99
CA HIS A 134 14.74 -21.59 3.42
C HIS A 134 14.97 -20.47 2.38
N GLY A 135 15.20 -20.84 1.12
CA GLY A 135 15.39 -19.87 0.04
C GLY A 135 14.18 -18.94 -0.14
N GLU A 136 12.96 -19.49 -0.18
CA GLU A 136 11.74 -18.68 -0.25
C GLU A 136 11.60 -17.77 0.98
N ALA A 137 11.93 -18.25 2.18
CA ALA A 137 11.92 -17.42 3.37
C ALA A 137 12.88 -16.23 3.20
N CYS A 138 14.10 -16.47 2.73
CA CYS A 138 15.09 -15.41 2.49
C CYS A 138 14.63 -14.37 1.47
N GLU A 139 13.94 -14.77 0.41
CA GLU A 139 13.35 -13.80 -0.53
C GLU A 139 12.29 -12.90 0.13
N ASN A 140 11.46 -13.44 1.03
CA ASN A 140 10.53 -12.63 1.82
C ASN A 140 11.27 -11.66 2.75
N ALA A 141 12.37 -12.10 3.37
CA ALA A 141 13.19 -11.23 4.22
C ALA A 141 13.85 -10.09 3.43
N LYS A 142 14.40 -10.38 2.25
CA LYS A 142 14.97 -9.37 1.33
C LYS A 142 13.92 -8.35 0.94
N GLU A 143 12.74 -8.81 0.55
CA GLU A 143 11.65 -7.93 0.13
C GLU A 143 11.15 -7.05 1.29
N CYS A 144 11.04 -7.60 2.50
CA CYS A 144 10.69 -6.82 3.68
C CYS A 144 11.71 -5.70 3.95
N SER A 145 13.01 -5.97 3.83
CA SER A 145 14.06 -4.95 3.99
C SER A 145 13.98 -3.86 2.91
N ARG A 146 13.81 -4.27 1.65
CA ARG A 146 13.65 -3.34 0.52
C ARG A 146 12.46 -2.40 0.74
N LEU A 147 11.32 -2.95 1.15
CA LEU A 147 10.10 -2.19 1.44
C LEU A 147 10.31 -1.22 2.62
N TYR A 148 10.90 -1.68 3.73
CA TYR A 148 11.23 -0.81 4.87
C TYR A 148 12.07 0.40 4.43
N ASN A 149 13.17 0.13 3.72
CA ASN A 149 14.11 1.16 3.27
C ASN A 149 13.46 2.15 2.28
N SER A 150 12.44 1.73 1.53
CA SER A 150 11.74 2.60 0.58
C SER A 150 10.91 3.71 1.24
N ILE A 151 10.48 3.53 2.50
CA ILE A 151 9.58 4.49 3.17
C ILE A 151 10.13 5.09 4.48
N ILE A 152 11.16 4.49 5.10
CA ILE A 152 11.70 4.97 6.38
C ILE A 152 12.26 6.41 6.32
N GLY A 153 12.69 6.87 5.14
CA GLY A 153 13.12 8.25 4.94
C GLY A 153 12.05 9.31 5.22
N LYS A 154 10.76 8.96 5.14
CA LYS A 154 9.65 9.86 5.49
C LYS A 154 9.69 10.27 6.97
N CYS A 155 10.26 9.41 7.81
CA CYS A 155 10.38 9.65 9.23
C CYS A 155 11.37 10.74 9.60
N VAL A 156 12.17 11.28 8.68
CA VAL A 156 13.00 12.47 8.98
C VAL A 156 12.12 13.69 9.25
N LYS A 157 11.06 13.88 8.45
CA LYS A 157 10.14 15.02 8.56
C LYS A 157 8.94 14.70 9.46
N GLU A 158 8.55 13.43 9.53
CA GLU A 158 7.31 12.97 10.19
C GLU A 158 7.60 12.05 11.39
N LYS A 159 8.62 12.39 12.20
CA LYS A 159 9.19 11.53 13.27
C LYS A 159 8.16 10.88 14.20
N THR A 160 7.06 11.56 14.50
CA THR A 160 6.02 11.11 15.45
C THR A 160 4.75 10.57 14.78
N SER A 161 4.78 10.39 13.45
CA SER A 161 3.64 9.83 12.73
C SER A 161 3.38 8.36 13.11
N SER A 162 2.12 7.93 12.97
CA SER A 162 1.72 6.53 13.13
C SER A 162 2.55 5.59 12.26
N LEU A 163 2.89 6.02 11.04
CA LEU A 163 3.79 5.31 10.13
C LEU A 163 5.16 5.04 10.77
N CYS A 164 5.78 6.06 11.36
CA CYS A 164 7.12 5.94 11.94
C CYS A 164 7.15 5.10 13.20
N ASN A 165 6.11 5.19 14.02
CA ASN A 165 5.92 4.29 15.16
C ASN A 165 5.81 2.83 14.67
N GLU A 166 5.08 2.60 13.59
CA GLU A 166 4.90 1.25 13.06
C GLU A 166 6.16 0.69 12.39
N LEU A 167 6.91 1.51 11.67
CA LEU A 167 8.22 1.12 11.14
C LEU A 167 9.21 0.80 12.27
N SER A 168 9.19 1.56 13.36
CA SER A 168 9.98 1.26 14.56
C SER A 168 9.59 -0.08 15.19
N ASN A 169 8.30 -0.40 15.25
CA ASN A 169 7.79 -1.69 15.71
C ASN A 169 8.29 -2.84 14.81
N ILE A 170 8.24 -2.66 13.49
CA ILE A 170 8.73 -3.66 12.53
C ILE A 170 10.23 -3.88 12.69
N ASN A 171 11.04 -2.82 12.75
CA ASN A 171 12.49 -2.91 12.98
C ASN A 171 12.79 -3.69 14.27
N SER A 172 12.05 -3.39 15.35
CA SER A 172 12.19 -4.08 16.63
C SER A 172 11.85 -5.57 16.54
N LYS A 173 10.77 -5.94 15.80
CA LYS A 173 10.41 -7.34 15.53
C LYS A 173 11.53 -8.05 14.78
N ILE A 174 12.06 -7.44 13.71
CA ILE A 174 13.12 -8.04 12.91
C ILE A 174 14.40 -8.25 13.72
N LYS A 175 14.81 -7.26 14.51
CA LYS A 175 15.98 -7.35 15.40
C LYS A 175 15.83 -8.47 16.43
N LYS A 176 14.65 -8.56 17.07
CA LYS A 176 14.35 -9.60 18.06
C LYS A 176 14.45 -11.00 17.46
N GLU A 177 13.98 -11.17 16.24
CA GLU A 177 13.92 -12.47 15.57
C GLU A 177 15.24 -12.86 14.89
N GLY A 178 16.22 -11.95 14.88
CA GLY A 178 17.60 -12.25 14.54
C GLY A 178 17.87 -12.44 13.06
N TRP A 179 16.99 -11.95 12.18
CA TRP A 179 17.12 -12.13 10.72
C TRP A 179 18.34 -11.41 10.13
N MET A 180 18.91 -10.47 10.90
CA MET A 180 20.03 -9.61 10.52
C MET A 180 21.17 -9.62 11.53
N LYS A 181 21.36 -10.70 12.31
CA LYS A 181 22.55 -10.76 13.16
C LYS A 181 23.80 -10.85 12.29
N GLU A 182 24.60 -9.78 12.30
CA GLU A 182 25.96 -9.78 11.76
C GLU A 182 26.74 -10.98 12.28
N GLY A 183 27.38 -11.71 11.37
CA GLY A 183 28.31 -12.80 11.70
C GLY A 183 27.75 -14.22 11.62
N ASN A 184 26.44 -14.42 11.39
CA ASN A 184 25.87 -15.73 11.03
C ASN A 184 24.60 -15.53 10.20
N ASN A 185 24.79 -15.15 8.93
CA ASN A 185 23.72 -14.81 8.02
C ASN A 185 22.83 -16.04 7.78
N VAL A 186 21.69 -16.07 8.46
CA VAL A 186 20.63 -17.03 8.17
C VAL A 186 20.27 -16.91 6.69
N CYS A 187 20.22 -15.70 6.14
CA CYS A 187 19.98 -15.44 4.73
C CYS A 187 21.09 -14.54 4.16
N GLY A 188 21.69 -14.93 3.03
CA GLY A 188 22.67 -14.12 2.31
C GLY A 188 22.05 -12.90 1.60
N ASP A 189 22.86 -11.86 1.41
CA ASP A 189 22.56 -10.69 0.56
C ASP A 189 21.29 -9.90 0.91
N ILE A 190 20.91 -9.83 2.18
CA ILE A 190 19.85 -8.93 2.64
C ILE A 190 20.42 -7.52 2.83
N LEU A 191 19.76 -6.52 2.24
CA LEU A 191 20.08 -5.11 2.50
C LEU A 191 19.92 -4.79 3.99
N PRO A 192 20.87 -4.08 4.62
CA PRO A 192 20.69 -3.63 5.99
C PRO A 192 19.48 -2.69 6.09
N LEU A 193 18.78 -2.69 7.22
CA LEU A 193 17.75 -1.68 7.49
C LEU A 193 18.43 -0.34 7.75
N LEU A 194 18.09 0.64 6.94
CA LEU A 194 18.61 2.00 7.05
C LEU A 194 17.97 2.74 8.23
N SER A 195 18.69 3.72 8.76
CA SER A 195 18.08 4.80 9.53
C SER A 195 17.20 5.67 8.62
N ALA A 196 16.33 6.46 9.24
CA ALA A 196 15.50 7.42 8.50
C ALA A 196 16.38 8.43 7.75
N GLU A 197 17.45 8.91 8.39
CA GLU A 197 18.40 9.86 7.82
C GLU A 197 19.12 9.26 6.60
N GLU A 198 19.67 8.04 6.68
CA GLU A 198 20.34 7.38 5.55
C GLU A 198 19.40 7.20 4.35
N ALA A 199 18.17 6.72 4.59
CA ALA A 199 17.20 6.53 3.51
C ALA A 199 16.75 7.87 2.89
N TYR A 200 16.59 8.91 3.71
CA TYR A 200 16.22 10.24 3.23
C TYR A 200 17.30 10.83 2.31
N GLU A 201 18.57 10.70 2.68
CA GLU A 201 19.69 11.17 1.86
C GLU A 201 19.81 10.43 0.52
N LEU A 202 19.61 9.11 0.51
CA LEU A 202 19.62 8.30 -0.72
C LEU A 202 18.50 8.71 -1.67
N ASN A 203 17.29 8.91 -1.15
CA ASN A 203 16.14 9.38 -1.93
C ASN A 203 16.35 10.81 -2.45
N GLY A 204 16.98 11.69 -1.66
CA GLY A 204 17.34 13.05 -2.08
C GLY A 204 18.43 13.10 -3.15
N LYS A 205 19.37 12.15 -3.17
CA LYS A 205 20.37 12.02 -4.24
C LYS A 205 19.74 11.57 -5.55
N SER A 206 18.76 10.66 -5.51
CA SER A 206 18.07 10.18 -6.71
C SER A 206 17.37 11.29 -7.50
N THR A 207 16.80 12.30 -6.83
CA THR A 207 16.17 13.45 -7.50
C THR A 207 17.18 14.47 -8.03
N PHE A 208 18.37 14.56 -7.41
CA PHE A 208 19.44 15.44 -7.87
C PHE A 208 20.06 14.99 -9.20
N PHE A 209 20.20 13.68 -9.42
CA PHE A 209 20.74 13.14 -10.68
C PHE A 209 19.81 13.31 -11.90
N ILE A 210 18.48 13.28 -11.71
CA ILE A 210 17.51 13.48 -12.80
C ILE A 210 17.59 14.90 -13.38
N ASN A 211 17.92 15.90 -12.54
CA ASN A 211 18.04 17.30 -12.97
C ASN A 211 19.36 17.61 -13.72
N ILE A 212 20.39 16.76 -13.65
CA ILE A 212 21.64 16.99 -14.37
C ILE A 212 21.53 16.53 -15.84
N ILE A 213 20.73 15.49 -16.10
CA ILE A 213 20.53 14.94 -17.45
C ILE A 213 19.72 15.93 -18.32
N SER A 214 18.79 16.68 -17.74
CA SER A 214 17.98 17.66 -18.48
C SER A 214 18.73 18.96 -18.82
N ILE A 215 19.67 19.41 -17.99
CA ILE A 215 20.41 20.66 -18.22
C ILE A 215 21.57 20.47 -19.23
N SER A 216 22.19 19.28 -19.26
CA SER A 216 23.32 19.01 -20.17
C SER A 216 22.90 19.00 -21.65
N VAL A 217 21.68 18.59 -21.97
CA VAL A 217 21.16 18.58 -23.36
C VAL A 217 20.88 20.00 -23.87
N ILE A 218 20.49 20.93 -23.00
CA ILE A 218 20.18 22.32 -23.38
C ILE A 218 21.45 23.12 -23.72
N MET A 219 22.55 22.89 -22.98
CA MET A 219 23.83 23.56 -23.23
C MET A 219 24.46 23.17 -24.56
N VAL A 220 24.36 21.90 -24.98
CA VAL A 220 24.91 21.45 -26.27
C VAL A 220 24.07 21.99 -27.44
N GLY A 221 22.74 22.04 -27.31
CA GLY A 221 21.84 22.59 -28.34
C GLY A 221 22.08 24.08 -28.62
N MET A 222 22.35 24.88 -27.59
CA MET A 222 22.65 26.31 -27.74
C MET A 222 23.95 26.54 -28.51
N ILE A 223 24.99 25.71 -28.31
CA ILE A 223 26.26 25.82 -29.04
C ILE A 223 26.06 25.58 -30.55
N PHE A 224 25.25 24.59 -30.93
CA PHE A 224 24.98 24.32 -32.35
C PHE A 224 24.18 25.45 -33.02
N ILE A 225 23.24 26.07 -32.30
CA ILE A 225 22.48 27.22 -32.81
C ILE A 225 23.42 28.43 -33.06
N PHE A 226 24.34 28.73 -32.13
CA PHE A 226 25.33 29.79 -32.34
C PHE A 226 26.25 29.52 -33.53
N LEU A 227 26.65 28.27 -33.77
CA LEU A 227 27.48 27.90 -34.94
C LEU A 227 26.73 28.07 -36.27
N ILE A 228 25.43 27.79 -36.30
CA ILE A 228 24.60 28.01 -37.51
C ILE A 228 24.49 29.51 -37.80
N PHE A 229 24.20 30.34 -36.80
CA PHE A 229 24.13 31.80 -37.00
C PHE A 229 25.49 32.42 -37.39
N TYR A 230 26.58 31.94 -36.79
CA TYR A 230 27.93 32.37 -37.17
C TYR A 230 28.26 32.03 -38.63
N LYS A 231 27.88 30.84 -39.11
CA LYS A 231 28.11 30.40 -40.49
C LYS A 231 27.28 31.19 -41.51
N VAL A 232 26.04 31.55 -41.18
CA VAL A 232 25.15 32.33 -42.07
C VAL A 232 25.63 33.78 -42.22
N ASN A 233 26.10 34.42 -41.15
CA ASN A 233 26.62 35.80 -41.23
C ASN A 233 27.88 35.94 -42.08
N LYS A 234 28.66 34.86 -42.26
CA LYS A 234 29.86 34.89 -43.12
C LYS A 234 29.55 34.78 -44.62
N HIS A 235 28.29 34.54 -44.99
CA HIS A 235 27.86 34.47 -46.39
C HIS A 235 27.20 35.77 -46.89
N PHE A 236 27.11 36.80 -46.04
CA PHE A 236 26.49 38.09 -46.33
C PHE A 236 27.43 39.30 -46.14
N ILE A 237 28.76 39.08 -46.17
CA ILE A 237 29.77 40.14 -46.27
C ILE A 237 30.67 39.84 -47.47
#